data_AF-A0A0B1TGK9-F1
#
_entry.id   AF-A0A0B1TGK9-F1
#
_cell.length_a   1.000
_cell.length_b   1.000
_cell.length_c   1.000
_cell.angle_alpha   90.00
_cell.angle_beta   90.00
_cell.angle_gamma   90.00
#
_symmetry.space_group_name_H-M   'P 1'
#
loop_
_entity.id
_entity.type
_entity.pdbx_description
1 polymer ?
#
loop_
_entity_poly.entity_id
_entity_poly.type
_entity_poly.pdbx_seq_one_letter_code
_entity_poly.pdbx_strand_id
1 'polypeptide(L)'
;MEKELDCVIYTQDWHPHNHISFVERARDHDRKICGDDQRTELKAFDVVLFEIPPVKQVLYPSHCVQYTWGAELHSGLVMPKNRVFIVKKGRRIYADSYSAFTENGQQDNLENLLRSRGITAVLGCGLAYDICVRQTIYDASKRGFLTAVIRDCSKGFSREMVEDTNKFFAGENIAILSAFETRRIINRKAVPIEWLHKMIKRIVHKCPAA
;
A
#
# COMPACT_ATOMS: atom_id res chain seq x y z
N MET A 1 -16.49 8.77 25.33
CA MET A 1 -15.05 8.86 25.03
C MET A 1 -14.78 7.99 23.81
N GLU A 2 -14.17 8.53 22.76
CA GLU A 2 -13.80 7.78 21.55
C GLU A 2 -12.70 6.77 21.92
N LYS A 3 -12.81 5.52 21.45
CA LYS A 3 -11.75 4.53 21.65
C LYS A 3 -10.56 4.87 20.77
N GLU A 4 -9.35 4.68 21.31
CA GLU A 4 -8.12 4.85 20.54
C GLU A 4 -7.81 3.62 19.70
N LEU A 5 -7.07 3.83 18.61
CA LEU A 5 -6.48 2.75 17.81
C LEU A 5 -5.36 2.08 18.61
N ASP A 6 -5.28 0.75 18.51
CA ASP A 6 -4.23 -0.02 19.19
C ASP A 6 -2.83 0.31 18.65
N CYS A 7 -2.73 0.68 17.36
CA CYS A 7 -1.51 1.01 16.64
C CYS A 7 -1.83 1.98 15.48
N VAL A 8 -0.94 2.94 15.22
CA VAL A 8 -0.99 3.83 14.05
C VAL A 8 0.31 3.70 13.27
N ILE A 9 0.21 3.47 11.96
CA ILE A 9 1.36 3.25 11.09
C ILE A 9 1.30 4.23 9.93
N TYR A 10 2.36 5.01 9.76
CA TYR A 10 2.59 5.80 8.56
C TYR A 10 3.52 5.04 7.64
N THR A 11 3.19 5.02 6.35
CA THR A 11 4.06 4.47 5.33
C THR A 11 4.68 5.62 4.54
N GLN A 12 5.94 5.48 4.18
CA GLN A 12 6.69 6.46 3.40
C GLN A 12 7.32 5.78 2.20
N ASP A 13 7.06 6.29 1.00
CA ASP A 13 7.93 6.01 -0.14
C ASP A 13 9.31 6.65 0.11
N TRP A 14 10.36 5.89 -0.15
CA TRP A 14 11.73 6.25 0.23
C TRP A 14 12.72 5.79 -0.83
N HIS A 15 12.63 6.39 -2.02
CA HIS A 15 13.31 5.92 -3.23
C HIS A 15 14.73 6.47 -3.40
N PRO A 16 15.74 5.63 -3.68
CA PRO A 16 17.06 6.10 -4.11
C PRO A 16 16.95 7.04 -5.32
N HIS A 17 17.89 7.96 -5.48
CA HIS A 17 17.86 8.96 -6.56
C HIS A 17 17.85 8.37 -7.98
N ASN A 18 18.30 7.11 -8.14
CA ASN A 18 18.37 6.36 -9.38
C ASN A 18 17.35 5.20 -9.44
N HIS A 19 16.24 5.27 -8.69
CA HIS A 19 15.24 4.20 -8.62
C HIS A 19 14.65 3.83 -10.00
N ILE A 20 14.35 2.55 -10.21
CA ILE A 20 13.92 1.97 -11.49
C ILE A 20 12.57 2.50 -11.99
N SER A 21 11.74 2.99 -11.08
CA SER A 21 10.44 3.58 -11.42
C SER A 21 10.55 5.00 -11.95
N PHE A 22 11.71 5.65 -11.92
CA PHE A 22 11.85 7.04 -12.37
C PHE A 22 12.08 7.12 -13.87
N VAL A 23 11.23 7.87 -14.57
CA VAL A 23 11.33 8.10 -16.03
C VAL A 23 12.66 8.75 -16.38
N GLU A 24 13.15 9.66 -15.54
CA GLU A 24 14.42 10.36 -15.74
C GLU A 24 15.64 9.42 -15.60
N ARG A 25 15.44 8.24 -15.03
CA ARG A 25 16.47 7.22 -14.75
C ARG A 25 16.27 5.96 -15.57
N ALA A 26 15.26 5.90 -16.43
CA ALA A 26 14.88 4.69 -17.16
C ALA A 26 15.95 4.25 -18.18
N ARG A 27 16.85 5.14 -18.58
CA ARG A 27 17.97 4.87 -19.50
C ARG A 27 19.35 5.03 -18.83
N ASP A 28 19.42 4.92 -17.51
CA ASP A 28 20.71 4.85 -16.81
C ASP A 28 21.50 3.62 -17.31
N HIS A 29 22.84 3.70 -17.27
CA HIS A 29 23.74 2.68 -17.80
C HIS A 29 23.63 1.29 -17.13
N ASP A 30 22.98 1.21 -15.98
CA ASP A 30 22.81 -0.01 -15.17
C ASP A 30 21.51 -0.77 -15.47
N ARG A 31 20.72 -0.32 -16.45
CA ARG A 31 19.46 -0.94 -16.85
C ARG A 31 19.23 -0.84 -18.36
N LYS A 32 18.37 -1.72 -18.88
CA LYS A 32 18.06 -1.80 -20.31
C LYS A 32 16.60 -2.14 -20.51
N ILE A 33 15.91 -1.32 -21.30
CA ILE A 33 14.52 -1.58 -21.72
C ILE A 33 14.53 -2.52 -22.93
N CYS A 34 13.64 -3.51 -22.91
CA CYS A 34 13.46 -4.47 -23.99
C CYS A 34 12.90 -3.74 -25.23
N GLY A 35 13.62 -3.85 -26.36
CA GLY A 35 13.21 -3.20 -27.62
C GLY A 35 13.28 -1.67 -27.61
N ASP A 36 14.09 -1.06 -26.72
CA ASP A 36 14.20 0.40 -26.60
C ASP A 36 14.73 1.05 -27.88
N ASP A 37 13.89 1.85 -28.53
CA ASP A 37 14.35 2.85 -29.50
C ASP A 37 14.71 4.13 -28.73
N GLN A 38 16.00 4.41 -28.60
CA GLN A 38 16.51 5.57 -27.86
C GLN A 38 16.04 6.92 -28.41
N ARG A 39 15.47 6.95 -29.63
CA ARG A 39 14.86 8.16 -30.20
C ARG A 39 13.44 8.42 -29.67
N THR A 40 12.78 7.39 -29.15
CA THR A 40 11.45 7.54 -28.55
C THR A 40 11.59 8.22 -27.19
N GLU A 41 10.78 9.25 -26.98
CA GLU A 41 10.66 9.93 -25.69
C GLU A 41 9.84 9.06 -24.74
N LEU A 42 10.40 8.73 -23.58
CA LEU A 42 9.68 8.08 -22.49
C LEU A 42 8.94 9.13 -21.68
N LYS A 43 7.68 8.85 -21.34
CA LYS A 43 6.82 9.75 -20.59
C LYS A 43 6.47 9.16 -19.23
N ALA A 44 6.12 10.04 -18.30
CA ALA A 44 5.51 9.62 -17.06
C ALA A 44 4.29 8.75 -17.36
N PHE A 45 4.16 7.66 -16.60
CA PHE A 45 3.12 6.64 -16.65
C PHE A 45 3.21 5.65 -17.83
N ASP A 46 4.26 5.73 -18.65
CA ASP A 46 4.57 4.66 -19.61
C ASP A 46 4.88 3.36 -18.88
N VAL A 47 4.47 2.24 -19.48
CA VAL A 47 4.79 0.90 -18.98
C VAL A 47 5.92 0.33 -19.81
N VAL A 48 7.06 0.07 -19.15
CA VAL A 48 8.24 -0.51 -19.80
C VAL A 48 8.51 -1.91 -19.27
N LEU A 49 9.16 -2.71 -20.12
CA LEU A 49 9.74 -3.99 -19.75
C LEU A 49 11.25 -3.83 -19.72
N PHE A 50 11.84 -3.79 -18.54
CA PHE A 50 13.29 -3.88 -18.42
C PHE A 50 13.72 -5.32 -18.71
N GLU A 51 14.71 -5.48 -19.58
CA GLU A 51 15.46 -6.72 -19.78
C GLU A 51 16.51 -6.89 -18.66
N ILE A 52 17.14 -5.77 -18.27
CA ILE A 52 18.15 -5.71 -17.22
C ILE A 52 17.78 -4.58 -16.27
N PRO A 53 17.59 -4.85 -14.96
CA PRO A 53 17.14 -6.14 -14.44
C PRO A 53 15.72 -6.48 -14.96
N PRO A 54 15.34 -7.75 -15.05
CA PRO A 54 14.06 -8.15 -15.63
C PRO A 54 12.88 -7.72 -14.75
N VAL A 55 12.15 -6.68 -15.15
CA VAL A 55 10.96 -6.19 -14.45
C VAL A 55 10.02 -5.41 -15.37
N LYS A 56 8.71 -5.63 -15.20
CA LYS A 56 7.66 -4.76 -15.80
C LYS A 56 7.40 -3.60 -14.85
N GLN A 57 7.61 -2.37 -15.30
CA GLN A 57 7.57 -1.18 -14.46
C GLN A 57 6.73 -0.08 -15.11
N VAL A 58 5.89 0.57 -14.30
CA VAL A 58 5.27 1.85 -14.66
C VAL A 58 6.28 2.96 -14.32
N LEU A 59 6.58 3.84 -15.26
CA LEU A 59 7.48 4.96 -15.01
C LEU A 59 6.73 6.12 -14.36
N TYR A 60 7.40 6.84 -13.47
CA TYR A 60 6.90 8.00 -12.75
C TYR A 60 7.93 9.13 -12.83
N PRO A 61 7.53 10.40 -12.69
CA PRO A 61 8.49 11.45 -12.37
C PRO A 61 9.23 11.09 -11.08
N SER A 62 10.47 11.54 -10.93
CA SER A 62 11.21 11.37 -9.69
C SER A 62 10.42 11.95 -8.50
N HIS A 63 10.16 11.13 -7.49
CA HIS A 63 9.32 11.48 -6.34
C HIS A 63 9.81 10.76 -5.08
N CYS A 64 9.48 11.30 -3.91
CA CYS A 64 9.83 10.69 -2.62
C CYS A 64 11.29 10.23 -2.52
N VAL A 65 12.21 11.03 -3.08
CA VAL A 65 13.64 10.70 -3.12
C VAL A 65 14.22 10.79 -1.71
N GLN A 66 15.00 9.79 -1.30
CA GLN A 66 15.56 9.70 0.05
C GLN A 66 16.26 10.99 0.47
N TYR A 67 16.00 11.40 1.73
CA TYR A 67 16.60 12.57 2.36
C TYR A 67 16.26 13.91 1.68
N THR A 68 15.22 13.95 0.84
CA THR A 68 14.67 15.19 0.28
C THR A 68 13.36 15.57 0.96
N TRP A 69 13.00 16.85 0.90
CA TRP A 69 11.70 17.35 1.35
C TRP A 69 10.53 16.56 0.74
N GLY A 70 10.63 16.14 -0.52
CA GLY A 70 9.58 15.40 -1.21
C GLY A 70 9.29 14.00 -0.65
N ALA A 71 10.13 13.48 0.25
CA ALA A 71 9.93 12.19 0.92
C ALA A 71 9.44 12.33 2.38
N GLU A 72 9.32 13.56 2.88
CA GLU A 72 8.82 13.82 4.23
C GLU A 72 7.31 13.58 4.32
N LEU A 73 6.85 13.18 5.52
CA LEU A 73 5.41 13.14 5.79
C LEU A 73 4.88 14.57 5.86
N HIS A 74 3.71 14.80 5.25
CA HIS A 74 3.08 16.12 5.24
C HIS A 74 2.90 16.66 6.66
N SER A 75 3.31 17.91 6.90
CA SER A 75 3.34 18.53 8.25
C SER A 75 1.97 18.62 8.94
N GLY A 76 0.88 18.59 8.17
CA GLY A 76 -0.49 18.52 8.68
C GLY A 76 -0.91 17.15 9.24
N LEU A 77 -0.08 16.10 9.14
CA LEU A 77 -0.39 14.80 9.73
C LEU A 77 -0.24 14.84 11.24
N VAL A 78 -1.30 14.46 11.95
CA VAL A 78 -1.30 14.36 13.41
C VAL A 78 -0.56 13.11 13.82
N MET A 79 0.57 13.24 14.52
CA MET A 79 1.33 12.13 15.08
C MET A 79 0.90 11.88 16.54
N PRO A 80 0.11 10.83 16.85
CA PRO A 80 -0.21 10.53 18.24
C PRO A 80 1.06 10.20 19.03
N LYS A 81 1.13 10.67 20.29
CA LYS A 81 2.36 10.59 21.11
C LYS A 81 2.83 9.16 21.37
N ASN A 82 1.91 8.19 21.33
CA ASN A 82 2.17 6.79 21.63
C ASN A 82 1.64 5.92 20.48
N ARG A 83 2.30 4.79 20.21
CA ARG A 83 1.87 3.75 19.24
C ARG A 83 1.98 4.15 17.76
N VAL A 84 2.88 5.09 17.44
CA VAL A 84 3.18 5.48 16.04
C VAL A 84 4.43 4.79 15.54
N PHE A 85 4.34 4.21 14.34
CA PHE A 85 5.46 3.64 13.61
C PHE A 85 5.53 4.25 12.21
N ILE A 86 6.75 4.36 11.68
CA ILE A 86 7.00 4.75 10.30
C ILE A 86 7.63 3.57 9.59
N VAL A 87 7.02 3.13 8.49
CA VAL A 87 7.52 2.04 7.64
C VAL A 87 7.90 2.62 6.29
N LYS A 88 9.17 2.44 5.91
CA LYS A 88 9.71 2.92 4.63
C LYS A 88 9.70 1.81 3.59
N LYS A 89 9.11 2.09 2.42
CA LYS A 89 9.03 1.20 1.25
C LYS A 89 9.74 1.82 0.03
N GLY A 90 9.96 1.02 -1.02
CA GLY A 90 10.55 1.50 -2.28
C GLY A 90 12.06 1.79 -2.22
N ARG A 91 12.78 1.16 -1.29
CA ARG A 91 14.21 1.47 -1.03
C ARG A 91 15.19 0.80 -2.00
N ARG A 92 14.77 -0.23 -2.73
CA ARG A 92 15.64 -0.97 -3.63
C ARG A 92 15.70 -0.27 -4.97
N ILE A 93 16.90 -0.04 -5.50
CA ILE A 93 17.08 0.66 -6.78
C ILE A 93 16.29 -0.03 -7.90
N TYR A 94 16.32 -1.36 -7.94
CA TYR A 94 15.82 -2.17 -9.06
C TYR A 94 14.45 -2.81 -8.84
N ALA A 95 13.74 -2.45 -7.77
CA ALA A 95 12.44 -3.02 -7.48
C ALA A 95 11.55 -1.99 -6.79
N ASP A 96 10.43 -1.68 -7.43
CA ASP A 96 9.41 -0.81 -6.86
C ASP A 96 8.56 -1.55 -5.81
N SER A 97 7.92 -0.79 -4.92
CA SER A 97 7.11 -1.34 -3.83
C SER A 97 5.90 -0.48 -3.50
N TYR A 98 4.77 -0.77 -4.16
CA TYR A 98 3.50 -0.13 -3.82
C TYR A 98 2.98 -0.58 -2.44
N SER A 99 3.08 -1.87 -2.14
CA SER A 99 2.67 -2.43 -0.86
C SER A 99 3.63 -2.04 0.24
N ALA A 100 3.09 -1.64 1.39
CA ALA A 100 3.88 -1.56 2.61
C ALA A 100 4.16 -2.92 3.26
N PHE A 101 3.67 -4.03 2.69
CA PHE A 101 4.03 -5.39 3.13
C PHE A 101 5.17 -6.02 2.32
N THR A 102 5.59 -5.38 1.23
CA THR A 102 6.65 -5.90 0.36
C THR A 102 8.00 -5.31 0.75
N GLU A 103 8.99 -6.20 0.90
CA GLU A 103 10.43 -5.90 1.01
C GLU A 103 10.82 -4.68 1.84
N ASN A 104 10.28 -4.65 3.04
CA ASN A 104 10.87 -3.86 4.10
C ASN A 104 12.00 -4.72 4.69
N GLY A 105 13.23 -4.19 4.79
CA GLY A 105 14.32 -4.90 5.47
C GLY A 105 13.88 -5.40 6.86
N GLN A 106 14.63 -6.31 7.49
CA GLN A 106 14.15 -7.01 8.70
C GLN A 106 13.62 -6.07 9.83
N GLN A 107 14.15 -4.85 9.94
CA GLN A 107 13.72 -3.85 10.93
C GLN A 107 12.37 -3.17 10.61
N ASP A 108 11.93 -3.16 9.35
CA ASP A 108 10.75 -2.41 8.89
C ASP A 108 9.60 -3.33 8.42
N ASN A 109 9.67 -4.63 8.73
CA ASN A 109 8.66 -5.59 8.30
C ASN A 109 7.30 -5.32 8.99
N LEU A 110 6.38 -4.70 8.24
CA LEU A 110 5.03 -4.36 8.67
C LEU A 110 4.26 -5.56 9.24
N GLU A 111 4.37 -6.74 8.64
CA GLU A 111 3.65 -7.92 9.15
C GLU A 111 4.15 -8.33 10.53
N ASN A 112 5.47 -8.41 10.72
CA ASN A 112 6.06 -8.72 12.02
C ASN A 112 5.69 -7.68 13.07
N LEU A 113 5.71 -6.39 12.70
CA LEU A 113 5.29 -5.29 13.55
C LEU A 113 3.83 -5.45 14.01
N LEU A 114 2.92 -5.76 13.08
CA LEU A 114 1.49 -5.95 13.39
C LEU A 114 1.27 -7.20 14.25
N ARG A 115 1.89 -8.34 13.90
CA ARG A 115 1.71 -9.62 14.61
C ARG A 115 2.30 -9.59 16.02
N SER A 116 3.47 -9.00 16.21
CA SER A 116 4.09 -8.85 17.54
C SER A 116 3.24 -8.00 18.50
N ARG A 117 2.33 -7.18 17.96
CA ARG A 117 1.37 -6.36 18.71
C ARG A 117 -0.02 -6.99 18.83
N GLY A 118 -0.20 -8.21 18.36
CA GLY A 118 -1.50 -8.90 18.38
C GLY A 118 -2.56 -8.23 17.51
N ILE A 119 -2.16 -7.42 16.51
CA ILE A 119 -3.11 -6.76 15.61
C ILE A 119 -3.76 -7.79 14.69
N THR A 120 -5.10 -7.78 14.64
CA THR A 120 -5.89 -8.71 13.83
C THR A 120 -6.66 -8.01 12.70
N ALA A 121 -6.84 -6.69 12.80
CA ALA A 121 -7.54 -5.87 11.84
C ALA A 121 -6.69 -4.67 11.40
N VAL A 122 -6.71 -4.37 10.11
CA VAL A 122 -6.00 -3.27 9.46
C VAL A 122 -7.02 -2.37 8.76
N LEU A 123 -7.03 -1.10 9.13
CA LEU A 123 -7.79 -0.04 8.48
C LEU A 123 -6.78 0.83 7.72
N GLY A 124 -6.96 1.01 6.42
CA GLY A 124 -6.02 1.78 5.58
C GLY A 124 -6.66 2.98 4.92
N CYS A 125 -5.89 4.05 4.75
CA CYS A 125 -6.24 5.22 3.99
C CYS A 125 -4.99 5.91 3.45
N GLY A 126 -5.16 6.93 2.61
CA GLY A 126 -4.06 7.76 2.12
C GLY A 126 -3.96 7.81 0.60
N LEU A 127 -2.72 7.83 0.10
CA LEU A 127 -2.40 8.13 -1.29
C LEU A 127 -1.47 7.07 -1.93
N ALA A 128 -1.62 6.74 -3.21
CA ALA A 128 -2.86 6.86 -3.98
C ALA A 128 -3.80 5.69 -3.63
N TYR A 129 -5.11 5.97 -3.55
CA TYR A 129 -6.16 4.99 -3.24
C TYR A 129 -6.05 3.71 -4.09
N ASP A 130 -5.79 3.91 -5.37
CA ASP A 130 -5.79 2.92 -6.45
C ASP A 130 -4.39 2.35 -6.79
N ILE A 131 -3.36 2.75 -6.03
CA ILE A 131 -1.98 2.25 -6.20
C ILE A 131 -1.47 1.69 -4.87
N CYS A 132 -0.81 2.51 -4.05
CA CYS A 132 -0.18 2.09 -2.79
C CYS A 132 -1.19 1.62 -1.75
N VAL A 133 -2.32 2.31 -1.62
CA VAL A 133 -3.38 1.93 -0.66
C VAL A 133 -4.02 0.61 -1.09
N ARG A 134 -4.41 0.50 -2.37
CA ARG A 134 -4.95 -0.74 -2.95
C ARG A 134 -4.05 -1.94 -2.67
N GLN A 135 -2.78 -1.86 -3.06
CA GLN A 135 -1.87 -2.98 -2.92
C GLN A 135 -1.61 -3.33 -1.45
N THR A 136 -1.42 -2.32 -0.58
CA THR A 136 -1.19 -2.55 0.85
C THR A 136 -2.38 -3.23 1.53
N ILE A 137 -3.61 -2.78 1.26
CA ILE A 137 -4.82 -3.35 1.86
C ILE A 137 -5.08 -4.76 1.32
N TYR A 138 -4.83 -4.98 0.04
CA TYR A 138 -4.92 -6.29 -0.57
C TYR A 138 -3.94 -7.29 0.06
N ASP A 139 -2.68 -6.91 0.21
CA ASP A 139 -1.67 -7.78 0.82
C ASP A 139 -1.96 -8.06 2.29
N ALA A 140 -2.43 -7.07 3.05
CA ALA A 140 -2.94 -7.30 4.40
C ALA A 140 -4.07 -8.34 4.41
N SER A 141 -4.97 -8.27 3.43
CA SER A 141 -6.09 -9.21 3.32
C SER A 141 -5.58 -10.63 3.05
N LYS A 142 -4.65 -10.79 2.11
CA LYS A 142 -4.04 -12.09 1.77
C LYS A 142 -3.23 -12.68 2.92
N ARG A 143 -2.56 -11.85 3.73
CA ARG A 143 -1.83 -12.28 4.95
C ARG A 143 -2.75 -12.60 6.14
N GLY A 144 -4.05 -12.46 5.95
CA GLY A 144 -5.05 -12.92 6.89
C GLY A 144 -5.47 -11.89 7.93
N PHE A 145 -5.15 -10.62 7.76
CA PHE A 145 -5.77 -9.56 8.56
C PHE A 145 -7.23 -9.37 8.13
N LEU A 146 -8.09 -8.94 9.05
CA LEU A 146 -9.36 -8.31 8.70
C LEU A 146 -9.04 -6.93 8.13
N THR A 147 -9.60 -6.57 6.99
CA THR A 147 -9.14 -5.39 6.25
C THR A 147 -10.28 -4.52 5.81
N ALA A 148 -10.11 -3.21 5.94
CA ALA A 148 -10.99 -2.23 5.32
C ALA A 148 -10.19 -1.02 4.83
N VAL A 149 -10.68 -0.38 3.78
CA VAL A 149 -10.15 0.89 3.28
C VAL A 149 -11.12 2.02 3.62
N ILE A 150 -10.60 3.18 4.03
CA ILE A 150 -11.39 4.37 4.38
C ILE A 150 -11.39 5.31 3.17
N ARG A 151 -12.51 5.31 2.43
CA ARG A 151 -12.58 5.93 1.10
C ARG A 151 -12.49 7.44 1.13
N ASP A 152 -13.20 8.10 2.03
CA ASP A 152 -13.23 9.57 2.20
C ASP A 152 -11.97 10.12 2.89
N CYS A 153 -11.13 9.25 3.45
CA CYS A 153 -9.77 9.58 3.88
C CYS A 153 -8.68 9.23 2.84
N SER A 154 -9.08 8.94 1.60
CA SER A 154 -8.15 8.56 0.52
C SER A 154 -8.42 9.34 -0.77
N LYS A 155 -7.36 9.61 -1.53
CA LYS A 155 -7.48 10.21 -2.87
C LYS A 155 -6.80 9.30 -3.88
N GLY A 156 -7.48 9.09 -5.00
CA GLY A 156 -6.97 8.29 -6.09
C GLY A 156 -6.24 9.10 -7.15
N PHE A 157 -5.45 8.41 -7.98
CA PHE A 157 -4.71 8.97 -9.08
C PHE A 157 -5.63 9.33 -10.25
N SER A 158 -6.51 8.41 -10.67
CA SER A 158 -7.54 8.67 -11.68
C SER A 158 -8.91 8.13 -11.29
N ARG A 159 -9.97 8.65 -11.90
CA ARG A 159 -11.34 8.19 -11.64
C ARG A 159 -11.53 6.74 -12.08
N GLU A 160 -11.03 6.39 -13.26
CA GLU A 160 -11.10 5.03 -13.81
C GLU A 160 -10.42 4.01 -12.88
N MET A 161 -9.19 4.31 -12.46
CA MET A 161 -8.45 3.41 -11.56
C MET A 161 -9.11 3.29 -10.17
N VAL A 162 -9.76 4.35 -9.68
CA VAL A 162 -10.58 4.31 -8.46
C VAL A 162 -11.79 3.38 -8.63
N GLU A 163 -12.51 3.49 -9.75
CA GLU A 163 -13.67 2.64 -10.05
C GLU A 163 -13.26 1.16 -10.13
N ASP A 164 -12.14 0.88 -10.78
CA ASP A 164 -11.58 -0.48 -10.86
C ASP A 164 -11.08 -0.99 -9.51
N THR A 165 -10.51 -0.11 -8.70
CA THR A 165 -10.09 -0.45 -7.32
C THR A 165 -11.30 -0.80 -6.46
N ASN A 166 -12.43 -0.11 -6.62
CA ASN A 166 -13.67 -0.44 -5.90
C ASN A 166 -14.20 -1.83 -6.30
N LYS A 167 -14.24 -2.13 -7.61
CA LYS A 167 -14.62 -3.47 -8.11
C LYS A 167 -13.69 -4.55 -7.59
N PHE A 168 -12.39 -4.27 -7.57
CA PHE A 168 -11.37 -5.18 -7.07
C PHE A 168 -11.56 -5.48 -5.57
N PHE A 169 -11.75 -4.47 -4.73
CA PHE A 169 -12.02 -4.68 -3.31
C PHE A 169 -13.31 -5.46 -3.05
N ALA A 170 -14.38 -5.18 -3.81
CA ALA A 170 -15.61 -5.95 -3.72
C ALA A 170 -15.39 -7.43 -4.05
N GLY A 171 -14.67 -7.72 -5.14
CA GLY A 171 -14.31 -9.10 -5.53
C GLY A 171 -13.48 -9.84 -4.47
N GLU A 172 -12.58 -9.12 -3.80
CA GLU A 172 -11.71 -9.68 -2.75
C GLU A 172 -12.37 -9.72 -1.35
N ASN A 173 -13.66 -9.35 -1.21
CA ASN A 173 -14.33 -9.17 0.08
C ASN A 173 -13.53 -8.28 1.03
N ILE A 174 -13.11 -7.11 0.55
CA ILE A 174 -12.46 -6.07 1.34
C ILE A 174 -13.47 -4.93 1.52
N ALA A 175 -13.74 -4.57 2.77
CA ALA A 175 -14.71 -3.53 3.09
C ALA A 175 -14.22 -2.15 2.64
N ILE A 176 -15.09 -1.39 1.97
CA ILE A 176 -14.88 0.02 1.64
C ILE A 176 -15.78 0.84 2.56
N LEU A 177 -15.19 1.69 3.39
CA LEU A 177 -15.89 2.39 4.46
C LEU A 177 -15.72 3.91 4.33
N SER A 178 -16.68 4.65 4.86
CA SER A 178 -16.51 6.06 5.23
C SER A 178 -15.78 6.21 6.56
N ALA A 179 -15.29 7.43 6.85
CA ALA A 179 -14.72 7.79 8.14
C ALA A 179 -15.77 7.63 9.25
N PHE A 180 -17.04 7.93 8.96
CA PHE A 180 -18.15 7.74 9.90
C PHE A 180 -18.32 6.27 10.30
N GLU A 181 -18.40 5.37 9.33
CA GLU A 181 -18.52 3.92 9.59
C GLU A 181 -17.28 3.39 10.33
N THR A 182 -16.11 3.87 9.93
CA THR A 182 -14.84 3.51 10.57
C THR A 182 -14.82 3.88 12.05
N ARG A 183 -15.30 5.08 12.43
CA ARG A 183 -15.45 5.47 13.83
C ARG A 183 -16.38 4.54 14.59
N ARG A 184 -17.45 4.03 13.97
CA ARG A 184 -18.34 3.06 14.62
C ARG A 184 -17.62 1.74 14.90
N ILE A 185 -16.76 1.28 13.99
CA ILE A 185 -15.95 0.06 14.18
C ILE A 185 -14.94 0.24 15.31
N ILE A 186 -14.19 1.35 15.31
CA ILE A 186 -13.21 1.68 16.36
C ILE A 186 -13.91 1.71 17.73
N ASN A 187 -15.11 2.29 17.79
CA ASN A 187 -15.92 2.34 19.00
C ASN A 187 -16.67 1.03 19.32
N ARG A 188 -16.41 -0.06 18.59
CA ARG A 188 -17.04 -1.39 18.75
C ARG A 188 -18.58 -1.38 18.63
N LYS A 189 -19.10 -0.49 17.80
CA LYS A 189 -20.55 -0.33 17.52
C LYS A 189 -20.97 -0.90 16.16
N ALA A 190 -20.02 -1.40 15.37
CA ALA A 190 -20.26 -2.00 14.06
C ALA A 190 -19.11 -2.98 13.72
N VAL A 191 -19.41 -3.95 12.87
CA VAL A 191 -18.42 -4.86 12.25
C VAL A 191 -18.78 -4.96 10.77
N PRO A 192 -17.82 -4.80 9.84
CA PRO A 192 -18.08 -4.98 8.40
C PRO A 192 -18.53 -6.41 8.10
N ILE A 193 -19.51 -6.58 7.21
CA ILE A 193 -20.02 -7.91 6.85
C ILE A 193 -18.95 -8.75 6.16
N GLU A 194 -18.04 -8.10 5.42
CA GLU A 194 -16.88 -8.71 4.79
C GLU A 194 -15.97 -9.40 5.82
N TRP A 195 -15.83 -8.80 7.01
CA TRP A 195 -15.04 -9.39 8.09
C TRP A 195 -15.70 -10.65 8.64
N LEU A 196 -17.03 -10.62 8.80
CA LEU A 196 -17.81 -11.79 9.21
C LEU A 196 -17.70 -12.92 8.18
N HIS A 197 -17.88 -12.62 6.90
CA HIS A 197 -17.69 -13.60 5.82
C HIS A 197 -16.30 -14.24 5.86
N LYS A 198 -15.26 -13.42 6.06
CA LYS A 198 -13.88 -13.90 6.14
C LYS A 198 -13.64 -14.80 7.36
N MET A 199 -14.21 -14.44 8.51
CA MET A 199 -14.12 -15.25 9.74
C MET A 199 -14.85 -16.58 9.58
N ILE A 200 -16.07 -16.58 9.05
CA ILE A 200 -16.87 -17.79 8.82
C ILE A 200 -16.15 -18.73 7.85
N LYS A 201 -15.65 -18.22 6.71
CA LYS A 201 -14.88 -19.03 5.75
C LYS A 201 -13.69 -19.72 6.42
N ARG A 202 -12.95 -19.03 7.30
CA ARG A 202 -11.83 -19.64 8.03
C ARG A 202 -12.23 -20.77 8.97
N ILE A 203 -13.39 -20.66 9.61
CA ILE A 203 -13.91 -21.70 10.49
C ILE A 203 -14.27 -22.93 9.67
N VAL A 204 -15.03 -22.75 8.59
CA VAL A 204 -15.46 -23.84 7.70
C VAL A 204 -14.27 -24.60 7.12
N HIS A 205 -13.22 -23.92 6.67
CA HIS A 205 -12.03 -24.57 6.09
C HIS A 205 -11.10 -25.22 7.12
N LYS A 206 -11.31 -24.98 8.43
CA LYS A 206 -10.53 -25.60 9.51
C LYS A 206 -11.21 -26.81 10.14
N CYS A 207 -12.50 -27.04 9.85
CA CYS A 207 -13.14 -28.30 10.19
C CYS A 207 -12.69 -29.37 9.20
N PRO A 208 -12.06 -30.47 9.64
CA PRO A 208 -11.91 -31.65 8.78
C PRO A 208 -13.31 -32.08 8.33
N ALA A 209 -13.45 -32.54 7.07
CA ALA A 209 -14.65 -33.25 6.67
C ALA A 209 -14.87 -34.40 7.65
N ALA A 210 -16.03 -34.41 8.30
CA ALA A 210 -16.44 -35.45 9.24
C ALA A 210 -16.61 -36.79 8.54
#